data_AF-A0A937SBR1-F1
#
_entry.id   AF-A0A937SBR1-F1
#
_cell.length_a   1.000
_cell.length_b   1.000
_cell.length_c   1.000
_cell.angle_alpha   90.00
_cell.angle_beta   90.00
_cell.angle_gamma   90.00
#
_symmetry.space_group_name_H-M   'P 1'
#
loop_
_entity.id
_entity.type
_entity.pdbx_description
1 polymer ?
#
loop_
_entity_poly.entity_id
_entity_poly.type
_entity_poly.pdbx_seq_one_letter_code
_entity_poly.pdbx_strand_id
1 'polypeptide(L)'
;MMRHNYRDVMHRFTHIDGEIRHADFRLCCADTEASARIVVSVYPWWEHPQYIAARASGAAWGFNCGDEADRDLVIEAVRPLRCELTGYRSATNLKFFGEHPKLWEFEDNAEIFCNSEVDRAALFDAVIKRQLPGVTPAVLEQYLGSRTQHRAPYSLGYFPHTLFNAVKEELGLMAARTHISREPSRREVPVMLCLDDSVLVIANDFFVEVPEFEHRPEWFSPTPSAGDG
;
A
#
# COMPACT_ATOMS: atom_id res chain seq x y z
N MET A 1 -20.91 16.40 -4.10
CA MET A 1 -19.91 15.39 -3.72
C MET A 1 -19.25 15.84 -2.44
N MET A 2 -19.15 14.94 -1.46
CA MET A 2 -18.50 15.24 -0.18
C MET A 2 -17.06 14.73 -0.25
N ARG A 3 -16.13 15.58 0.19
CA ARG A 3 -14.70 15.28 0.24
C ARG A 3 -14.37 14.69 1.61
N HIS A 4 -13.74 13.52 1.62
CA HIS A 4 -13.40 12.78 2.84
C HIS A 4 -11.88 12.58 2.93
N ASN A 5 -11.33 12.51 4.16
CA ASN A 5 -9.98 11.97 4.32
C ASN A 5 -10.01 10.49 3.93
N TYR A 6 -8.97 9.98 3.26
CA TYR A 6 -8.97 8.58 2.82
C TYR A 6 -9.18 7.60 3.98
N ARG A 7 -8.68 7.92 5.18
CA ARG A 7 -8.80 7.07 6.38
C ARG A 7 -10.26 6.81 6.77
N ASP A 8 -11.15 7.74 6.47
CA ASP A 8 -12.58 7.63 6.82
C ASP A 8 -13.33 6.70 5.88
N VAL A 9 -12.86 6.53 4.64
CA VAL A 9 -13.63 5.87 3.57
C VAL A 9 -12.90 4.70 2.90
N MET A 10 -11.61 4.49 3.15
CA MET A 10 -10.80 3.47 2.45
C MET A 10 -11.34 2.04 2.63
N HIS A 11 -11.98 1.74 3.76
CA HIS A 11 -12.56 0.42 4.02
C HIS A 11 -13.69 0.06 3.03
N ARG A 12 -14.31 1.06 2.39
CA ARG A 12 -15.36 0.88 1.38
C ARG A 12 -14.82 0.52 0.00
N PHE A 13 -13.53 0.77 -0.28
CA PHE A 13 -12.96 0.72 -1.63
C PHE A 13 -11.70 -0.16 -1.73
N THR A 14 -11.62 -1.24 -0.96
CA THR A 14 -10.41 -2.11 -0.94
C THR A 14 -10.29 -3.02 -2.15
N HIS A 15 -11.43 -3.42 -2.73
CA HIS A 15 -11.54 -4.13 -3.99
C HIS A 15 -12.62 -3.42 -4.80
N ILE A 16 -12.22 -2.80 -5.90
CA ILE A 16 -13.07 -1.97 -6.74
C ILE A 16 -12.99 -2.55 -8.14
N ASP A 17 -14.09 -2.90 -8.80
CA ASP A 17 -14.01 -3.29 -10.22
C ASP A 17 -14.21 -2.03 -11.07
N GLY A 18 -13.12 -1.32 -11.33
CA GLY A 18 -13.17 -0.01 -12.00
C GLY A 18 -12.10 0.21 -13.05
N GLU A 19 -12.20 1.37 -13.70
CA GLU A 19 -11.29 1.84 -14.73
C GLU A 19 -10.66 3.18 -14.35
N ILE A 20 -9.36 3.33 -14.59
CA ILE A 20 -8.68 4.62 -14.43
C ILE A 20 -9.07 5.49 -15.62
N ARG A 21 -9.88 6.53 -15.37
CA ARG A 21 -10.36 7.50 -16.40
C ARG A 21 -9.45 8.70 -16.57
N HIS A 22 -8.69 9.04 -15.53
CA HIS A 22 -7.78 10.17 -15.56
C HIS A 22 -6.70 10.04 -14.48
N ALA A 23 -5.47 10.46 -14.80
CA ALA A 23 -4.39 10.62 -13.83
C ALA A 23 -3.53 11.82 -14.27
N ASP A 24 -3.55 12.90 -13.48
CA ASP A 24 -2.72 14.09 -13.69
C ASP A 24 -1.74 14.22 -12.52
N PHE A 25 -0.45 14.23 -12.83
CA PHE A 25 0.64 14.29 -11.86
C PHE A 25 1.55 15.47 -12.16
N ARG A 26 1.75 16.31 -11.15
CA ARG A 26 2.69 17.42 -11.17
C ARG A 26 3.47 17.39 -9.87
N LEU A 27 4.71 16.94 -9.93
CA LEU A 27 5.65 17.11 -8.82
C LEU A 27 6.31 18.49 -8.99
N CYS A 28 6.49 19.24 -7.89
CA CYS A 28 6.94 20.65 -7.92
C CYS A 28 8.11 20.88 -8.90
N CYS A 29 7.92 21.84 -9.80
CA CYS A 29 8.99 22.67 -10.35
C CYS A 29 8.96 24.02 -9.61
N ALA A 30 10.04 24.79 -9.65
CA ALA A 30 10.32 25.95 -8.77
C ALA A 30 9.17 26.96 -8.49
N ASP A 31 8.11 27.00 -9.30
CA ASP A 31 7.04 28.01 -9.24
C ASP A 31 5.60 27.45 -9.18
N THR A 32 5.40 26.14 -9.02
CA THR A 32 4.04 25.53 -8.97
C THR A 32 3.91 24.52 -7.83
N GLU A 33 2.81 24.59 -7.07
CA GLU A 33 2.51 23.59 -6.04
C GLU A 33 2.34 22.19 -6.65
N ALA A 34 2.91 21.18 -5.99
CA ALA A 34 2.78 19.79 -6.40
C ALA A 34 1.33 19.31 -6.23
N SER A 35 0.82 18.59 -7.22
CA SER A 35 -0.54 18.04 -7.25
C SER A 35 -0.55 16.67 -7.89
N ALA A 36 -1.36 15.75 -7.35
CA ALA A 36 -1.66 14.49 -8.01
C ALA A 36 -3.16 14.22 -7.87
N ARG A 37 -3.83 14.02 -9.01
CA ARG A 37 -5.27 13.78 -9.09
C ARG A 37 -5.51 12.54 -9.93
N ILE A 38 -6.27 11.60 -9.40
CA ILE A 38 -6.65 10.36 -10.07
C ILE A 38 -8.17 10.26 -10.08
N VAL A 39 -8.74 9.85 -11.20
CA VAL A 39 -10.18 9.59 -11.35
C VAL A 39 -10.38 8.14 -11.74
N VAL A 40 -11.16 7.42 -10.95
CA VAL A 40 -11.50 6.02 -11.16
C VAL A 40 -13.01 5.91 -11.37
N SER A 41 -13.42 5.40 -12.52
CA SER A 41 -14.83 5.05 -12.81
C SER A 41 -15.11 3.68 -12.22
N VAL A 42 -16.06 3.60 -11.30
CA VAL A 42 -16.38 2.36 -10.58
C VAL A 42 -17.85 2.32 -10.22
N TYR A 43 -18.39 1.11 -10.05
CA TYR A 43 -19.62 0.85 -9.33
C TYR A 43 -19.42 -0.11 -8.14
N PRO A 44 -19.85 0.25 -6.91
CA PRO A 44 -19.68 -0.57 -5.72
C PRO A 44 -20.74 -1.67 -5.62
N TRP A 45 -20.68 -2.64 -6.53
CA TRP A 45 -21.63 -3.75 -6.56
C TRP A 45 -21.69 -4.55 -5.25
N TRP A 46 -20.63 -4.53 -4.45
CA TRP A 46 -20.58 -5.19 -3.14
C TRP A 46 -21.49 -4.51 -2.09
N GLU A 47 -21.90 -3.26 -2.32
CA GLU A 47 -22.88 -2.55 -1.47
C GLU A 47 -24.33 -2.82 -1.93
N HIS A 48 -24.53 -3.49 -3.07
CA HIS A 48 -25.87 -3.72 -3.63
C HIS A 48 -26.74 -4.59 -2.69
N PRO A 49 -27.97 -4.17 -2.32
CA PRO A 49 -28.81 -4.89 -1.37
C PRO A 49 -29.07 -6.36 -1.75
N GLN A 50 -29.27 -6.64 -3.05
CA GLN A 50 -29.48 -8.01 -3.53
C GLN A 50 -28.19 -8.85 -3.49
N TYR A 51 -27.01 -8.25 -3.65
CA TYR A 51 -25.74 -8.97 -3.46
C TYR A 51 -25.57 -9.35 -1.99
N ILE A 52 -25.83 -8.42 -1.07
CA ILE A 52 -25.77 -8.65 0.38
C ILE A 52 -26.73 -9.78 0.78
N ALA A 53 -27.96 -9.77 0.27
CA ALA A 53 -28.95 -10.81 0.52
C ALA A 53 -28.55 -12.18 -0.07
N ALA A 54 -27.99 -12.21 -1.28
CA ALA A 54 -27.53 -13.44 -1.92
C ALA A 54 -26.34 -14.05 -1.15
N ARG A 55 -25.37 -13.21 -0.74
CA ARG A 55 -24.22 -13.62 0.08
C ARG A 55 -24.67 -14.20 1.43
N ALA A 56 -25.68 -13.59 2.07
CA ALA A 56 -26.21 -14.07 3.36
C ALA A 56 -26.95 -15.41 3.24
N SER A 57 -27.61 -15.67 2.12
CA SER A 57 -28.39 -16.89 1.88
C SER A 57 -27.63 -17.99 1.13
N GLY A 58 -26.43 -17.71 0.63
CA GLY A 58 -25.67 -18.61 -0.24
C GLY A 58 -26.27 -18.77 -1.64
N ALA A 59 -27.17 -17.85 -2.04
CA ALA A 59 -27.79 -17.87 -3.35
C ALA A 59 -26.82 -17.41 -4.44
N ALA A 60 -27.05 -17.88 -5.66
CA ALA A 60 -26.33 -17.39 -6.82
C ALA A 60 -26.62 -15.89 -7.03
N TRP A 61 -25.59 -15.16 -7.46
CA TRP A 61 -25.67 -13.72 -7.71
C TRP A 61 -24.93 -13.39 -8.99
N GLY A 62 -25.20 -12.21 -9.53
CA GLY A 62 -24.52 -11.67 -10.69
C GLY A 62 -24.99 -10.25 -10.95
N PHE A 63 -24.25 -9.55 -11.80
CA PHE A 63 -24.41 -8.14 -12.06
C PHE A 63 -24.38 -7.91 -13.57
N ASN A 64 -25.38 -7.22 -14.12
CA ASN A 64 -25.58 -7.11 -15.57
C ASN A 64 -25.77 -5.67 -16.07
N CYS A 65 -25.40 -4.65 -15.28
CA CYS A 65 -25.47 -3.29 -15.79
C CYS A 65 -24.30 -3.02 -16.75
N GLY A 66 -24.53 -2.17 -17.75
CA GLY A 66 -23.44 -1.52 -18.49
C GLY A 66 -22.85 -0.35 -17.69
N ASP A 67 -21.96 0.40 -18.34
CA ASP A 67 -21.22 1.56 -17.78
C ASP A 67 -22.12 2.68 -17.19
N GLU A 68 -23.44 2.60 -17.32
CA GLU A 68 -24.41 3.59 -16.81
C GLU A 68 -24.46 3.67 -15.28
N ALA A 69 -24.10 2.60 -14.57
CA ALA A 69 -24.06 2.58 -13.11
C ALA A 69 -22.77 3.18 -12.54
N ASP A 70 -21.71 3.23 -13.35
CA ASP A 70 -20.40 3.70 -12.92
C ASP A 70 -20.42 5.18 -12.55
N ARG A 71 -19.65 5.52 -11.53
CA ARG A 71 -19.43 6.89 -11.10
C ARG A 71 -17.94 7.14 -10.89
N ASP A 72 -17.56 8.39 -11.10
CA ASP A 72 -16.18 8.84 -10.88
C ASP A 72 -15.90 9.04 -9.38
N LEU A 73 -15.01 8.21 -8.87
CA LEU A 73 -14.30 8.40 -7.62
C LEU A 73 -13.07 9.27 -7.88
N VAL A 74 -12.93 10.40 -7.17
CA VAL A 74 -11.78 11.29 -7.32
C VAL A 74 -10.86 11.15 -6.13
N ILE A 75 -9.57 10.95 -6.39
CA ILE A 75 -8.52 10.85 -5.36
C ILE A 75 -7.52 11.97 -5.58
N GLU A 76 -7.31 12.78 -4.54
CA GLU A 76 -6.36 13.90 -4.57
C GLU A 76 -5.30 13.73 -3.50
N ALA A 77 -4.03 13.83 -3.90
CA ALA A 77 -2.90 13.78 -3.00
C ALA A 77 -2.61 15.15 -2.37
N VAL A 78 -2.33 15.16 -1.07
CA VAL A 78 -1.89 16.33 -0.33
C VAL A 78 -0.36 16.35 -0.31
N ARG A 79 0.24 17.33 -1.00
CA ARG A 79 1.71 17.46 -1.13
C ARG A 79 2.36 16.16 -1.62
N PRO A 80 2.09 15.73 -2.86
CA PRO A 80 2.69 14.52 -3.39
C PRO A 80 4.22 14.65 -3.47
N LEU A 81 4.89 13.58 -3.06
CA LEU A 81 6.35 13.44 -3.01
C LEU A 81 6.85 12.56 -4.17
N ARG A 82 6.02 11.60 -4.60
CA ARG A 82 6.32 10.71 -5.73
C ARG A 82 5.04 10.32 -6.45
N CYS A 83 5.12 10.24 -7.77
CA CYS A 83 4.07 9.66 -8.62
C CYS A 83 4.73 8.75 -9.66
N GLU A 84 4.24 7.53 -9.79
CA GLU A 84 4.64 6.55 -10.80
C GLU A 84 3.39 6.11 -11.57
N LEU A 85 3.47 6.08 -12.90
CA LEU A 85 2.46 5.54 -13.80
C LEU A 85 3.12 4.47 -14.67
N THR A 86 2.79 3.22 -14.45
CA THR A 86 3.37 2.07 -15.16
C THR A 86 2.39 1.47 -16.18
N GLY A 87 1.09 1.69 -15.97
CA GLY A 87 0.01 1.18 -16.79
C GLY A 87 -1.24 2.03 -16.64
N TYR A 88 -2.16 1.88 -17.59
CA TYR A 88 -3.42 2.62 -17.60
C TYR A 88 -4.48 1.70 -18.18
N ARG A 89 -5.44 1.26 -17.36
CA ARG A 89 -6.77 0.73 -17.77
C ARG A 89 -7.58 0.24 -16.58
N SER A 90 -7.08 -0.75 -15.84
CA SER A 90 -7.81 -1.33 -14.71
C SER A 90 -7.43 -0.69 -13.38
N ALA A 91 -8.42 -0.55 -12.51
CA ALA A 91 -8.26 -0.37 -11.08
C ALA A 91 -9.14 -1.41 -10.40
N THR A 92 -8.58 -2.57 -10.10
CA THR A 92 -9.22 -3.68 -9.39
C THR A 92 -9.00 -3.58 -7.87
N ASN A 93 -7.82 -3.11 -7.47
CA ASN A 93 -7.42 -3.00 -6.08
C ASN A 93 -6.93 -1.59 -5.79
N LEU A 94 -7.61 -0.90 -4.89
CA LEU A 94 -7.21 0.40 -4.38
C LEU A 94 -6.78 0.25 -2.94
N LYS A 95 -5.51 0.58 -2.66
CA LYS A 95 -4.92 0.41 -1.33
C LYS A 95 -4.12 1.63 -0.90
N PHE A 96 -4.32 2.02 0.34
CA PHE A 96 -3.48 2.99 1.02
C PHE A 96 -2.63 2.28 2.07
N PHE A 97 -1.34 2.58 2.09
CA PHE A 97 -0.39 2.01 3.02
C PHE A 97 0.23 3.14 3.86
N GLY A 98 0.15 2.98 5.19
CA GLY A 98 0.96 3.78 6.13
C GLY A 98 2.31 3.12 6.46
N GLU A 99 2.46 1.84 6.10
CA GLU A 99 3.68 1.05 6.27
C GLU A 99 3.89 0.23 5.00
N HIS A 100 5.02 0.46 4.32
CA HIS A 100 5.41 -0.26 3.10
C HIS A 100 6.91 -0.05 2.84
N PRO A 101 7.66 -1.01 2.27
CA PRO A 101 9.09 -0.80 2.01
C PRO A 101 9.43 0.38 1.10
N LYS A 102 8.51 0.75 0.19
CA LYS A 102 8.66 1.97 -0.63
C LYS A 102 8.53 3.28 0.17
N LEU A 103 8.04 3.23 1.41
CA LEU A 103 7.96 4.39 2.31
C LEU A 103 9.22 4.58 3.16
N TRP A 104 10.08 3.56 3.24
CA TRP A 104 11.25 3.57 4.10
C TRP A 104 12.25 4.69 3.79
N GLU A 105 12.38 5.11 2.54
CA GLU A 105 13.26 6.21 2.16
C GLU A 105 12.83 7.57 2.75
N PHE A 106 11.58 7.70 3.20
CA PHE A 106 11.04 8.89 3.85
C PHE A 106 11.15 8.83 5.37
N GLU A 107 11.64 7.72 5.92
CA GLU A 107 11.88 7.57 7.35
C GLU A 107 13.22 8.17 7.76
N ASP A 108 13.36 8.51 9.04
CA ASP A 108 14.68 8.79 9.61
C ASP A 108 15.50 7.49 9.66
N ASN A 109 16.81 7.58 9.43
CA ASN A 109 17.69 6.41 9.39
C ASN A 109 18.81 6.46 10.43
N ALA A 110 19.33 5.30 10.79
CA ALA A 110 20.42 5.17 11.72
C ALA A 110 21.27 3.94 11.42
N GLU A 111 22.54 4.00 11.84
CA GLU A 111 23.51 2.93 11.66
C GLU A 111 23.52 1.98 12.86
N ILE A 112 23.63 0.67 12.60
CA ILE A 112 23.85 -0.35 13.62
C ILE A 112 25.27 -0.91 13.47
N PHE A 113 26.08 -0.82 14.52
CA PHE A 113 27.39 -1.48 14.58
C PHE A 113 27.29 -2.79 15.34
N CYS A 114 27.92 -3.84 14.80
CA CYS A 114 28.05 -5.14 15.45
C CYS A 114 29.46 -5.30 16.04
N ASN A 115 29.53 -5.48 17.36
CA ASN A 115 30.73 -5.78 18.15
C ASN A 115 30.90 -7.29 18.44
N SER A 116 30.07 -8.12 17.81
CA SER A 116 30.19 -9.58 17.80
C SER A 116 29.91 -10.12 16.40
N GLU A 117 30.39 -11.34 16.15
CA GLU A 117 29.98 -12.06 14.96
C GLU A 117 28.49 -12.41 15.05
N VAL A 118 27.77 -12.25 13.94
CA VAL A 118 26.34 -12.52 13.83
C VAL A 118 26.14 -13.35 12.59
N ASP A 119 25.41 -14.47 12.66
CA ASP A 119 25.01 -15.20 11.46
C ASP A 119 24.06 -14.33 10.63
N ARG A 120 24.59 -13.74 9.56
CA ARG A 120 23.83 -12.82 8.72
C ARG A 120 22.71 -13.53 7.97
N ALA A 121 22.91 -14.77 7.54
CA ALA A 121 21.85 -15.52 6.87
C ALA A 121 20.68 -15.77 7.82
N ALA A 122 20.96 -16.14 9.08
CA ALA A 122 19.94 -16.29 10.11
C ALA A 122 19.23 -14.96 10.41
N LEU A 123 19.95 -13.83 10.49
CA LEU A 123 19.36 -12.51 10.69
C LEU A 123 18.40 -12.13 9.55
N PHE A 124 18.84 -12.29 8.29
CA PHE A 124 18.00 -12.04 7.11
C PHE A 124 16.70 -12.83 7.16
N ASP A 125 16.81 -14.12 7.40
CA ASP A 125 15.66 -15.02 7.46
C ASP A 125 14.71 -14.66 8.62
N ALA A 126 15.26 -14.29 9.77
CA ALA A 126 14.47 -13.91 10.94
C ALA A 126 13.70 -12.60 10.70
N VAL A 127 14.36 -11.57 10.16
CA VAL A 127 13.72 -10.28 9.84
C VAL A 127 12.56 -10.46 8.87
N ILE A 128 12.73 -11.22 7.78
CA ILE A 128 11.65 -11.45 6.79
C ILE A 128 10.50 -12.27 7.39
N LYS A 129 10.82 -13.33 8.14
CA LYS A 129 9.80 -14.30 8.60
C LYS A 129 9.01 -13.78 9.81
N ARG A 130 9.64 -12.99 10.69
CA ARG A 130 9.06 -12.61 11.98
C ARG A 130 8.66 -11.15 12.04
N GLN A 131 9.48 -10.26 11.50
CA GLN A 131 9.31 -8.82 11.72
C GLN A 131 8.61 -8.14 10.55
N LEU A 132 8.89 -8.57 9.31
CA LEU A 132 8.45 -7.87 8.11
C LEU A 132 7.86 -8.85 7.06
N PRO A 133 6.76 -9.56 7.40
CA PRO A 133 6.12 -10.49 6.46
C PRO A 133 5.64 -9.73 5.21
N GLY A 134 6.09 -10.16 4.04
CA GLY A 134 5.79 -9.54 2.75
C GLY A 134 6.94 -8.74 2.14
N VAL A 135 8.02 -8.47 2.89
CA VAL A 135 9.25 -7.91 2.32
C VAL A 135 10.02 -9.00 1.57
N THR A 136 10.41 -8.72 0.33
CA THR A 136 11.17 -9.67 -0.47
C THR A 136 12.66 -9.66 -0.06
N PRO A 137 13.38 -10.78 -0.22
CA PRO A 137 14.82 -10.81 0.03
C PRO A 137 15.59 -9.73 -0.72
N ALA A 138 15.22 -9.47 -1.99
CA ALA A 138 15.87 -8.46 -2.82
C ALA A 138 15.73 -7.04 -2.26
N VAL A 139 14.58 -6.69 -1.66
CA VAL A 139 14.39 -5.38 -1.00
C VAL A 139 15.28 -5.30 0.23
N LEU A 140 15.33 -6.35 1.05
CA LEU A 140 16.12 -6.34 2.27
C LEU A 140 17.64 -6.31 1.99
N GLU A 141 18.09 -6.97 0.93
CA GLU A 141 19.49 -6.97 0.48
C GLU A 141 20.00 -5.57 0.10
N GLN A 142 19.12 -4.65 -0.31
CA GLN A 142 19.49 -3.25 -0.58
C GLN A 142 19.94 -2.51 0.70
N TYR A 143 19.46 -2.93 1.87
CA TYR A 143 19.74 -2.28 3.15
C TYR A 143 20.78 -3.05 3.97
N LEU A 144 20.57 -4.36 4.14
CA LEU A 144 21.50 -5.19 4.91
C LEU A 144 22.77 -5.51 4.13
N GLY A 145 22.79 -5.39 2.79
CA GLY A 145 23.92 -5.80 1.96
C GLY A 145 23.94 -7.32 1.72
N SER A 146 25.08 -7.87 1.28
CA SER A 146 25.15 -9.32 0.99
C SER A 146 25.00 -10.18 2.26
N ARG A 147 24.57 -11.43 2.09
CA ARG A 147 24.55 -12.43 3.18
C ARG A 147 25.95 -12.89 3.63
N THR A 148 27.01 -12.26 3.14
CA THR A 148 28.40 -12.63 3.43
C THR A 148 28.73 -12.31 4.88
N GLN A 149 29.37 -13.25 5.57
CA GLN A 149 29.80 -13.08 6.96
C GLN A 149 30.92 -12.03 7.09
N HIS A 150 30.84 -11.18 8.11
CA HIS A 150 31.88 -10.22 8.46
C HIS A 150 32.46 -10.53 9.85
N ARG A 151 33.74 -10.17 10.06
CA ARG A 151 34.38 -10.24 11.37
C ARG A 151 34.12 -8.96 12.15
N ALA A 152 33.82 -9.09 13.43
CA ALA A 152 33.59 -7.95 14.33
C ALA A 152 34.89 -7.18 14.65
N PRO A 153 34.84 -5.85 14.86
CA PRO A 153 33.66 -5.00 14.71
C PRO A 153 33.38 -4.62 13.25
N TYR A 154 32.11 -4.49 12.88
CA TYR A 154 31.70 -4.01 11.55
C TYR A 154 30.40 -3.20 11.62
N SER A 155 30.18 -2.34 10.63
CA SER A 155 28.88 -1.71 10.40
C SER A 155 27.96 -2.69 9.68
N LEU A 156 26.75 -2.87 10.20
CA LEU A 156 25.73 -3.67 9.53
C LEU A 156 25.05 -2.89 8.39
N GLY A 157 25.05 -1.55 8.46
CA GLY A 157 24.43 -0.66 7.50
C GLY A 157 23.58 0.44 8.15
N TYR A 158 23.02 1.30 7.30
CA TYR A 158 22.04 2.33 7.68
C TYR A 158 20.64 1.81 7.41
N PHE A 159 19.79 1.86 8.43
CA PHE A 159 18.43 1.35 8.37
C PHE A 159 17.40 2.46 8.57
N PRO A 160 16.33 2.49 7.77
CA PRO A 160 15.15 3.31 8.02
C PRO A 160 14.47 2.85 9.32
N HIS A 161 13.83 3.76 10.06
CA HIS A 161 13.26 3.53 11.39
C HIS A 161 12.57 2.17 11.58
N THR A 162 11.67 1.80 10.67
CA THR A 162 10.92 0.54 10.71
C THR A 162 11.84 -0.67 10.63
N LEU A 163 12.74 -0.69 9.64
CA LEU A 163 13.70 -1.79 9.47
C LEU A 163 14.75 -1.80 10.59
N PHE A 164 15.16 -0.63 11.08
CA PHE A 164 16.09 -0.48 12.19
C PHE A 164 15.56 -1.19 13.44
N ASN A 165 14.29 -0.96 13.78
CA ASN A 165 13.66 -1.60 14.93
C ASN A 165 13.57 -3.11 14.75
N ALA A 166 13.16 -3.59 13.58
CA ALA A 166 13.11 -5.02 13.25
C ALA A 166 14.49 -5.69 13.37
N VAL A 167 15.53 -5.08 12.79
CA VAL A 167 16.91 -5.60 12.84
C VAL A 167 17.46 -5.56 14.27
N LYS A 168 17.25 -4.46 15.00
CA LYS A 168 17.68 -4.30 16.39
C LYS A 168 17.06 -5.37 17.30
N GLU A 169 15.77 -5.66 17.11
CA GLU A 169 15.05 -6.69 17.87
C GLU A 169 15.66 -8.08 17.62
N GLU A 170 15.82 -8.49 16.36
CA GLU A 170 16.38 -9.81 16.03
C GLU A 170 17.83 -9.94 16.48
N LEU A 171 18.65 -8.88 16.38
CA LEU A 171 20.00 -8.87 16.94
C LEU A 171 19.98 -9.08 18.47
N GLY A 172 19.01 -8.49 19.16
CA GLY A 172 18.78 -8.71 20.59
C GLY A 172 18.44 -10.17 20.90
N LEU A 173 17.57 -10.79 20.12
CA LEU A 173 17.21 -12.21 20.25
C LEU A 173 18.39 -13.15 19.97
N MET A 174 19.29 -12.75 19.07
CA MET A 174 20.55 -13.46 18.79
C MET A 174 21.65 -13.20 19.83
N ALA A 175 21.38 -12.41 20.86
CA ALA A 175 22.36 -11.95 21.85
C ALA A 175 23.60 -11.29 21.24
N ALA A 176 23.44 -10.63 20.08
CA ALA A 176 24.51 -9.90 19.43
C ALA A 176 24.87 -8.65 20.24
N ARG A 177 26.17 -8.38 20.38
CA ARG A 177 26.64 -7.14 21.01
C ARG A 177 26.63 -6.04 19.97
N THR A 178 25.74 -5.06 20.12
CA THR A 178 25.62 -3.95 19.19
C THR A 178 26.07 -2.63 19.82
N HIS A 179 26.44 -1.67 18.97
CA HIS A 179 26.60 -0.28 19.34
C HIS A 179 25.74 0.58 18.40
N ILE A 180 24.95 1.47 18.99
CA ILE A 180 24.05 2.38 18.30
C ILE A 180 24.38 3.77 18.82
N SER A 181 24.85 4.65 17.92
CA SER A 181 25.24 6.02 18.27
C SER A 181 24.02 6.94 18.45
N ARG A 182 22.94 6.68 17.69
CA ARG A 182 21.68 7.40 17.72
C ARG A 182 20.56 6.49 17.25
N GLU A 183 19.42 6.50 17.93
CA GLU A 183 18.21 5.84 17.41
C GLU A 183 17.50 6.74 16.38
N PRO A 184 16.96 6.18 15.29
CA PRO A 184 16.19 6.97 14.34
C PRO A 184 14.91 7.45 15.03
N SER A 185 14.51 8.69 14.75
CA SER A 185 13.30 9.27 15.34
C SER A 185 12.08 8.92 14.50
N ARG A 186 10.96 8.58 15.15
CA ARG A 186 9.68 8.41 14.46
C ARG A 186 9.24 9.76 13.89
N ARG A 187 9.22 9.86 12.57
CA ARG A 187 8.66 11.02 11.82
C ARG A 187 7.27 10.68 11.33
N GLU A 188 6.52 11.71 10.96
CA GLU A 188 5.31 11.52 10.17
C GLU A 188 5.72 10.93 8.81
N VAL A 189 5.37 9.66 8.59
CA VAL A 189 5.67 8.95 7.36
C VAL A 189 4.55 9.25 6.37
N PRO A 190 4.86 9.58 5.10
CA PRO A 190 3.84 9.79 4.09
C PRO A 190 3.02 8.52 3.85
N VAL A 191 1.87 8.70 3.23
CA VAL A 191 0.98 7.61 2.84
C VAL A 191 1.29 7.24 1.39
N MET A 192 1.26 5.94 1.10
CA MET A 192 1.35 5.43 -0.27
C MET A 192 -0.02 4.96 -0.74
N LEU A 193 -0.51 5.50 -1.86
CA LEU A 193 -1.61 4.95 -2.65
C LEU A 193 -1.04 4.01 -3.72
N CYS A 194 -1.65 2.84 -3.86
CA CYS A 194 -1.41 1.91 -4.95
C CYS A 194 -2.75 1.53 -5.61
N LEU A 195 -2.82 1.62 -6.94
CA LEU A 195 -3.91 1.09 -7.75
C LEU A 195 -3.37 -0.07 -8.58
N ASP A 196 -3.75 -1.29 -8.19
CA ASP A 196 -3.14 -2.55 -8.64
C ASP A 196 -1.60 -2.44 -8.58
N ASP A 197 -0.95 -2.36 -9.74
CA ASP A 197 0.45 -2.01 -9.92
C ASP A 197 0.64 -0.83 -10.91
N SER A 198 -0.47 -0.26 -11.39
CA SER A 198 -0.56 0.71 -12.49
C SER A 198 -0.20 2.14 -12.05
N VAL A 199 -0.65 2.52 -10.86
CA VAL A 199 -0.44 3.85 -10.29
C VAL A 199 0.11 3.71 -8.88
N LEU A 200 1.17 4.45 -8.60
CA LEU A 200 1.67 4.65 -7.25
C LEU A 200 1.82 6.14 -6.97
N VAL A 201 1.27 6.59 -5.85
CA VAL A 201 1.46 7.96 -5.37
C VAL A 201 1.88 7.91 -3.91
N ILE A 202 2.97 8.60 -3.57
CA ILE A 202 3.38 8.83 -2.17
C ILE A 202 3.16 10.30 -1.86
N ALA A 203 2.43 10.60 -0.80
CA ALA A 203 2.04 11.95 -0.42
C ALA A 203 1.87 12.07 1.09
N ASN A 204 1.85 13.30 1.62
CA ASN A 204 1.62 13.49 3.05
C ASN A 204 0.25 12.98 3.50
N ASP A 205 -0.77 13.15 2.64
CA ASP A 205 -2.11 12.63 2.89
C ASP A 205 -2.91 12.49 1.59
N PHE A 206 -4.15 12.01 1.67
CA PHE A 206 -5.09 11.91 0.56
C PHE A 206 -6.50 12.33 0.96
N PHE A 207 -7.18 12.96 0.00
CA PHE A 207 -8.62 13.15 0.02
C PHE A 207 -9.28 12.31 -1.07
N VAL A 208 -10.47 11.81 -0.76
CA VAL A 208 -11.29 11.03 -1.67
C VAL A 208 -12.67 11.67 -1.76
N GLU A 209 -13.10 12.01 -2.96
CA GLU A 209 -14.47 12.43 -3.24
C GLU A 209 -15.25 11.19 -3.68
N VAL A 210 -16.22 10.81 -2.85
CA VAL A 210 -17.06 9.63 -3.08
C VAL A 210 -18.38 10.09 -3.68
N PRO A 211 -18.76 9.61 -4.88
CA PRO A 211 -20.07 9.91 -5.45
C PRO A 211 -21.19 9.20 -4.68
N GLU A 212 -22.42 9.66 -4.89
CA GLU A 212 -23.61 8.90 -4.47
C GLU A 212 -23.87 7.79 -5.50
N PHE A 213 -24.13 6.58 -5.00
CA PHE A 213 -24.45 5.43 -5.82
C PHE A 213 -25.93 5.08 -5.64
N GLU A 214 -26.63 4.94 -6.76
CA GLU A 214 -27.97 4.35 -6.76
C GLU A 214 -27.82 2.84 -6.87
N HIS A 215 -28.68 2.07 -6.20
CA HIS A 215 -28.72 0.61 -6.35
C HIS A 215 -30.07 0.22 -6.94
N ARG A 216 -30.07 -0.10 -8.24
CA ARG A 216 -31.30 -0.43 -8.95
C ARG A 216 -31.48 -1.95 -9.05
N PRO A 217 -32.64 -2.50 -8.65
CA PRO A 217 -32.88 -3.94 -8.66
C PRO A 217 -32.71 -4.60 -10.03
N GLU A 218 -32.95 -3.87 -11.12
CA GLU A 218 -32.81 -4.35 -12.50
C GLU A 218 -31.36 -4.66 -12.92
N TRP A 219 -30.35 -4.17 -12.18
CA TRP A 219 -28.94 -4.45 -12.45
C TRP A 219 -28.45 -5.79 -11.90
N PHE A 220 -29.29 -6.45 -11.10
CA PHE A 220 -28.99 -7.77 -10.57
C PHE A 220 -29.43 -8.86 -11.56
N SER A 221 -28.56 -9.83 -11.78
CA SER A 221 -28.85 -11.02 -12.56
C SER A 221 -28.39 -12.25 -11.81
N PRO A 222 -29.31 -13.12 -11.32
CA PRO A 222 -28.88 -14.36 -10.69
C PRO A 222 -28.13 -15.20 -11.72
N THR A 223 -26.85 -15.49 -11.45
CA THR A 223 -26.08 -16.40 -12.31
C THR A 223 -26.74 -17.78 -12.24
N PRO A 224 -27.08 -18.43 -13.36
CA PRO A 224 -27.68 -19.76 -13.31
C PRO A 224 -26.75 -20.73 -12.59
N SER A 225 -27.27 -21.46 -11.62
CA SER A 225 -26.55 -22.52 -10.93
C SER A 225 -26.08 -23.55 -11.97
N ALA A 226 -24.79 -23.89 -11.96
CA ALA A 226 -24.24 -24.98 -12.76
C ALA A 226 -24.90 -26.30 -12.30
N GLY A 227 -26.06 -26.63 -12.86
CA GLY A 227 -26.88 -27.76 -12.42
C GLY A 227 -28.24 -27.93 -13.10
N ASP A 228 -28.76 -26.93 -13.81
CA ASP A 228 -30.04 -27.03 -14.54
C ASP A 228 -29.84 -27.12 -16.07
N GLY A 229 -29.05 -28.10 -16.51
CA GLY A 229 -28.81 -28.41 -17.94
C GLY A 229 -28.75 -29.91 -18.20
#